data_AF-A0A7D5HKB4-F1
#
_entry.id   AF-A0A7D5HKB4-F1
#
_cell.length_a   1.000
_cell.length_b   1.000
_cell.length_c   1.000
_cell.angle_alpha   90.00
_cell.angle_beta   90.00
_cell.angle_gamma   90.00
#
_symmetry.space_group_name_H-M   'P 1'
#
loop_
_entity.id
_entity.type
_entity.pdbx_description
1 polymer ?
#
loop_
_entity_poly.entity_id
_entity_poly.type
_entity_poly.pdbx_seq_one_letter_code
_entity_poly.pdbx_strand_id
1 'polypeptide(L)'
;PNGSDGTPSVQAEIEPGESFDYTFHADDAGTFWYHPHVRSDEQVERGLYGVVRVREDAETPVNADRTFVLDDVKLEASGELSSETSPLDVMLGRQGNVILANGARGGQLTVRKGARERWRFVNSANGRYFNLRLQRHEFQVIGWDGGLLAEPYTTETLLIAPGERYEILVTIDEGEGTKLKLETLHYDRGHNVPDPGPKLVFTALVEGKASRVEALPDTFGEPIDLPVSEDALERSIELAEEERHDGEFPRFFINGQAFPEVPTIEAQPGDTEIWRIDNVSEMDHPFHLHGMFFKVLDVDGVPPEHEGWKDTVNIPKKQTLRFAVRYGEP
;
A
#
# COMPACT_ATOMS: atom_id res chain seq x y z
N PRO A 1 -16.36 15.09 -2.67
CA PRO A 1 -16.36 15.80 -3.97
C PRO A 1 -15.20 15.35 -4.86
N ASN A 2 -15.53 14.76 -6.01
CA ASN A 2 -14.58 14.19 -6.97
C ASN A 2 -13.52 15.20 -7.50
N GLY A 3 -13.81 16.50 -7.50
CA GLY A 3 -12.94 17.54 -8.09
C GLY A 3 -11.61 17.83 -7.36
N SER A 4 -11.26 17.06 -6.32
CA SER A 4 -9.97 17.16 -5.60
C SER A 4 -9.20 15.83 -5.57
N ASP A 5 -9.56 14.88 -6.45
CA ASP A 5 -8.89 13.58 -6.55
C ASP A 5 -7.53 13.65 -7.29
N GLY A 6 -7.29 14.73 -8.05
CA GLY A 6 -5.99 14.98 -8.68
C GLY A 6 -5.67 14.07 -9.89
N THR A 7 -6.69 13.39 -10.43
CA THR A 7 -6.56 12.59 -11.67
C THR A 7 -6.83 13.43 -12.91
N PRO A 8 -6.18 13.13 -14.06
CA PRO A 8 -6.46 13.79 -15.34
C PRO A 8 -7.93 13.67 -15.80
N SER A 9 -8.67 12.70 -15.25
CA SER A 9 -10.09 12.46 -15.52
C SER A 9 -11.00 13.52 -14.91
N VAL A 10 -10.58 14.21 -13.84
CA VAL A 10 -11.42 15.14 -13.07
C VAL A 10 -10.83 16.54 -12.98
N GLN A 11 -9.53 16.68 -13.24
CA GLN A 11 -8.78 17.91 -13.09
C GLN A 11 -7.72 18.03 -14.19
N ALA A 12 -7.53 19.23 -14.72
CA ALA A 12 -6.42 19.51 -15.64
C ALA A 12 -5.06 19.48 -14.92
N GLU A 13 -4.01 19.08 -15.63
CA GLU A 13 -2.65 19.12 -15.09
C GLU A 13 -2.29 20.54 -14.65
N ILE A 14 -1.55 20.67 -13.54
CA ILE A 14 -1.12 21.97 -13.01
C ILE A 14 0.22 22.30 -13.66
N GLU A 15 0.25 23.33 -14.51
CA GLU A 15 1.46 23.71 -15.23
C GLU A 15 2.52 24.36 -14.32
N PRO A 16 3.81 24.38 -14.71
CA PRO A 16 4.86 25.02 -13.92
C PRO A 16 4.56 26.50 -13.63
N GLY A 17 4.46 26.84 -12.35
CA GLY A 17 4.16 28.19 -11.87
C GLY A 17 2.68 28.45 -11.59
N GLU A 18 1.81 27.48 -11.89
CA GLU A 18 0.39 27.52 -11.52
C GLU A 18 0.12 26.88 -10.15
N SER A 19 -1.12 26.97 -9.68
CA SER A 19 -1.57 26.45 -8.40
C SER A 19 -3.01 25.94 -8.49
N PHE A 20 -3.34 24.95 -7.67
CA PHE A 20 -4.70 24.44 -7.49
C PHE A 20 -5.03 24.27 -6.01
N ASP A 21 -6.24 24.64 -5.62
CA ASP A 21 -6.71 24.51 -4.24
C ASP A 21 -7.47 23.18 -4.05
N TYR A 22 -6.81 22.21 -3.42
CA TYR A 22 -7.46 20.96 -3.03
C TYR A 22 -8.32 21.18 -1.79
N THR A 23 -9.63 20.92 -1.90
CA THR A 23 -10.59 21.07 -0.78
C THR A 23 -11.43 19.80 -0.66
N PHE A 24 -11.28 19.10 0.46
CA PHE A 24 -12.00 17.86 0.74
C PHE A 24 -12.26 17.72 2.23
N HIS A 25 -13.21 16.85 2.57
CA HIS A 25 -13.45 16.39 3.93
C HIS A 25 -12.62 15.14 4.18
N ALA A 26 -11.99 15.07 5.35
CA ALA A 26 -11.19 13.93 5.78
C ALA A 26 -11.95 13.25 6.92
N ASP A 27 -12.97 12.47 6.57
CA ASP A 27 -13.92 11.90 7.51
C ASP A 27 -13.43 10.57 8.10
N ASP A 28 -12.53 9.87 7.40
CA ASP A 28 -11.97 8.58 7.83
C ASP A 28 -10.61 8.77 8.51
N ALA A 29 -10.48 8.28 9.74
CA ALA A 29 -9.21 8.30 10.46
C ALA A 29 -8.27 7.20 9.97
N GLY A 30 -6.99 7.52 9.75
CA GLY A 30 -6.04 6.56 9.22
C GLY A 30 -4.76 7.18 8.66
N THR A 31 -3.98 6.33 7.99
CA THR A 31 -2.77 6.71 7.28
C THR A 31 -3.01 6.73 5.79
N PHE A 32 -3.05 7.92 5.23
CA PHE A 32 -3.16 8.18 3.79
C PHE A 32 -1.87 8.81 3.28
N TRP A 33 -1.83 9.00 1.97
CA TRP A 33 -0.68 9.59 1.31
C TRP A 33 -1.16 10.33 0.06
N TYR A 34 -0.32 11.21 -0.46
CA TYR A 34 -0.59 11.96 -1.69
C TYR A 34 0.60 11.81 -2.63
N HIS A 35 0.31 11.75 -3.93
CA HIS A 35 1.29 11.67 -5.00
C HIS A 35 0.68 12.22 -6.30
N PRO A 36 1.51 12.61 -7.29
CA PRO A 36 1.03 12.99 -8.62
C PRO A 36 0.37 11.82 -9.35
N HIS A 37 -0.63 12.14 -10.20
CA HIS A 37 -1.29 11.20 -11.11
C HIS A 37 -0.98 11.47 -12.60
N VAL A 38 0.09 12.23 -12.85
CA VAL A 38 0.64 12.53 -14.17
C VAL A 38 2.09 12.05 -14.16
N ARG A 39 2.49 11.22 -15.12
CA ARG A 39 3.88 10.68 -15.19
C ARG A 39 4.36 10.16 -13.83
N SER A 40 3.48 9.48 -13.11
CA SER A 40 3.72 9.03 -11.73
C SER A 40 4.92 8.09 -11.64
N ASP A 41 5.17 7.33 -12.70
CA ASP A 41 6.35 6.48 -12.90
C ASP A 41 7.68 7.24 -12.66
N GLU A 42 7.72 8.52 -13.03
CA GLU A 42 8.90 9.36 -12.89
C GLU A 42 8.80 10.29 -11.68
N GLN A 43 7.64 10.92 -11.47
CA GLN A 43 7.47 11.95 -10.43
C GLN A 43 7.57 11.36 -9.03
N VAL A 44 6.96 10.19 -8.79
CA VAL A 44 7.00 9.50 -7.49
C VAL A 44 8.42 9.03 -7.19
N GLU A 45 9.12 8.43 -8.16
CA GLU A 45 10.52 8.01 -8.03
C GLU A 45 11.45 9.19 -7.68
N ARG A 46 11.15 10.39 -8.19
CA ARG A 46 11.89 11.63 -7.89
C ARG A 46 11.54 12.23 -6.52
N GLY A 47 10.63 11.62 -5.76
CA GLY A 47 10.29 11.98 -4.38
C GLY A 47 9.06 12.85 -4.24
N LEU A 48 8.21 12.98 -5.26
CA LEU A 48 6.93 13.70 -5.14
C LEU A 48 5.88 12.79 -4.51
N TYR A 49 5.96 12.64 -3.19
CA TYR A 49 4.96 12.00 -2.37
C TYR A 49 5.01 12.52 -0.92
N GLY A 50 3.95 12.28 -0.16
CA GLY A 50 3.95 12.54 1.27
C GLY A 50 2.79 11.87 1.98
N VAL A 51 2.78 11.94 3.31
CA VAL A 51 1.77 11.28 4.15
C VAL A 51 0.73 12.29 4.63
N VAL A 52 -0.54 11.90 4.60
CA VAL A 52 -1.64 12.57 5.28
C VAL A 52 -2.11 11.65 6.40
N ARG A 53 -1.97 12.10 7.65
CA ARG A 53 -2.53 11.40 8.80
C ARG A 53 -3.81 12.08 9.24
N VAL A 54 -4.92 11.37 9.14
CA VAL A 54 -6.20 11.77 9.73
C VAL A 54 -6.28 11.14 11.10
N ARG A 55 -6.48 11.94 12.13
CA ARG A 55 -6.39 11.49 13.53
C ARG A 55 -7.71 10.85 13.96
N GLU A 56 -7.57 9.80 14.75
CA GLU A 56 -8.67 9.20 15.49
C GLU A 56 -9.15 10.13 16.60
N ASP A 57 -10.42 9.99 17.02
CA ASP A 57 -10.95 10.69 18.20
C ASP A 57 -10.26 10.25 19.50
N ALA A 58 -9.88 8.98 19.58
CA ALA A 58 -9.16 8.39 20.71
C ALA A 58 -7.80 7.84 20.26
N GLU A 59 -6.73 8.33 20.89
CA GLU A 59 -5.38 7.87 20.56
C GLU A 59 -5.10 6.46 21.11
N THR A 60 -4.45 5.63 20.31
CA THR A 60 -3.92 4.34 20.78
C THR A 60 -2.81 4.58 21.81
N PRO A 61 -2.88 4.01 23.03
CA PRO A 61 -1.88 4.26 24.04
C PRO A 61 -0.54 3.63 23.62
N VAL A 62 0.45 4.43 23.22
CA VAL A 62 1.78 3.95 22.80
C VAL A 62 2.88 4.86 23.31
N ASN A 63 4.10 4.34 23.41
CA ASN A 63 5.29 5.11 23.79
C ASN A 63 5.77 6.01 22.65
N ALA A 64 5.54 5.61 21.40
CA ALA A 64 5.83 6.37 20.19
C ALA A 64 4.90 5.92 19.05
N ASP A 65 4.50 6.88 18.23
CA ASP A 65 3.76 6.68 16.98
C ASP A 65 4.64 7.20 15.83
N ARG A 66 5.09 6.30 14.96
CA ARG A 66 6.09 6.58 13.93
C ARG A 66 5.55 6.23 12.56
N THR A 67 5.85 7.06 11.58
CA THR A 67 5.54 6.79 10.18
C THR A 67 6.81 6.47 9.40
N PHE A 68 6.72 5.44 8.56
CA PHE A 68 7.76 4.98 7.65
C PHE A 68 7.19 4.91 6.23
N VAL A 69 7.64 5.83 5.38
CA VAL A 69 7.42 5.75 3.94
C VAL A 69 8.50 4.85 3.35
N LEU A 70 8.10 3.70 2.85
CA LEU A 70 8.93 2.69 2.23
C LEU A 70 8.99 2.96 0.75
N ASP A 71 10.21 3.00 0.23
CA ASP A 71 10.46 3.31 -1.16
C ASP A 71 11.73 2.60 -1.61
N ASP A 72 11.95 2.54 -2.91
CA ASP A 72 13.24 2.20 -3.47
C ASP A 72 13.54 3.00 -4.72
N VAL A 73 14.82 3.29 -4.92
CA VAL A 73 15.28 4.05 -6.08
C VAL A 73 16.33 3.30 -6.85
N LYS A 74 16.29 3.46 -8.17
CA LYS A 74 17.33 2.93 -9.06
C LYS A 74 18.44 3.96 -9.24
N LEU A 75 19.60 3.71 -8.62
CA LEU A 75 20.79 4.55 -8.76
C LEU A 75 21.78 3.94 -9.76
N GLU A 76 22.35 4.80 -10.59
CA GLU A 76 23.51 4.49 -11.42
C GLU A 76 24.79 4.40 -10.59
N ALA A 77 25.87 3.90 -11.20
CA ALA A 77 27.18 3.82 -10.53
C ALA A 77 27.74 5.18 -10.08
N SER A 78 27.29 6.28 -10.71
CA SER A 78 27.59 7.66 -10.32
C SER A 78 26.91 8.09 -9.01
N GLY A 79 25.85 7.37 -8.59
CA GLY A 79 24.97 7.76 -7.49
C GLY A 79 23.79 8.64 -7.91
N GLU A 80 23.65 8.95 -9.20
CA GLU A 80 22.49 9.67 -9.73
C GLU A 80 21.28 8.73 -9.88
N LEU A 81 20.06 9.30 -9.77
CA LEU A 81 18.84 8.59 -10.13
C LEU A 81 18.89 8.21 -11.61
N SER A 82 18.59 6.94 -11.90
CA SER A 82 18.51 6.44 -13.26
C SER A 82 17.37 7.16 -14.00
N SER A 83 17.62 7.64 -15.20
CA SER A 83 16.59 8.21 -16.09
C SER A 83 16.02 7.18 -17.07
N GLU A 84 16.60 5.99 -17.11
CA GLU A 84 16.25 4.95 -18.09
C GLU A 84 15.20 4.00 -17.51
N THR A 85 14.13 3.79 -18.28
CA THR A 85 13.11 2.77 -18.01
C THR A 85 13.30 1.63 -18.99
N SER A 86 13.81 0.49 -18.52
CA SER A 86 14.01 -0.69 -19.36
C SER A 86 12.69 -1.44 -19.59
N PRO A 87 12.57 -2.27 -20.63
CA PRO A 87 11.41 -3.13 -20.82
C PRO A 87 11.12 -4.03 -19.62
N LEU A 88 12.14 -4.43 -18.87
CA LEU A 88 11.98 -5.21 -17.64
C LEU A 88 11.41 -4.35 -16.50
N ASP A 89 11.79 -3.07 -16.40
CA ASP A 89 11.20 -2.14 -15.44
C ASP A 89 9.71 -1.89 -15.75
N VAL A 90 9.34 -1.85 -17.04
CA VAL A 90 7.91 -1.77 -17.42
C VAL A 90 7.19 -3.06 -17.07
N MET A 91 7.75 -4.22 -17.41
CA MET A 91 7.12 -5.52 -17.16
C MET A 91 6.91 -5.78 -15.68
N LEU A 92 7.99 -5.66 -14.91
CA LEU A 92 7.95 -6.04 -13.51
C LEU A 92 7.51 -4.88 -12.62
N GLY A 93 7.33 -3.67 -13.14
CA GLY A 93 7.38 -2.49 -12.31
C GLY A 93 8.83 -2.18 -11.89
N ARG A 94 9.14 -0.89 -11.82
CA ARG A 94 10.49 -0.43 -11.56
C ARG A 94 10.89 -0.78 -10.12
N GLN A 95 11.90 -1.64 -10.00
CA GLN A 95 12.51 -1.99 -8.71
C GLN A 95 13.93 -1.42 -8.65
N GLY A 96 14.09 -0.42 -7.80
CA GLY A 96 15.36 0.18 -7.43
C GLY A 96 16.35 -0.77 -6.74
N ASN A 97 17.63 -0.40 -6.81
CA ASN A 97 18.73 -1.11 -6.16
C ASN A 97 19.05 -0.55 -4.77
N VAL A 98 18.39 0.53 -4.35
CA VAL A 98 18.56 1.17 -3.05
C VAL A 98 17.22 1.23 -2.32
N ILE A 99 17.09 0.45 -1.25
CA ILE A 99 15.94 0.52 -0.33
C ILE A 99 16.03 1.77 0.54
N LEU A 100 14.90 2.46 0.67
CA LEU A 100 14.72 3.65 1.47
C LEU A 100 13.61 3.45 2.50
N ALA A 101 13.80 4.07 3.67
CA ALA A 101 12.72 4.37 4.60
C ALA A 101 12.83 5.86 4.96
N ASN A 102 11.75 6.62 4.78
CA ASN A 102 11.73 8.07 4.95
C ASN A 102 12.87 8.77 4.18
N GLY A 103 13.13 8.33 2.94
CA GLY A 103 14.19 8.85 2.08
C GLY A 103 15.63 8.47 2.48
N ALA A 104 15.82 7.67 3.53
CA ALA A 104 17.14 7.27 4.02
C ALA A 104 17.45 5.79 3.75
N ARG A 105 18.66 5.51 3.26
CA ARG A 105 19.18 4.15 3.08
C ARG A 105 19.71 3.60 4.40
N GLY A 106 19.13 2.50 4.90
CA GLY A 106 19.67 1.75 6.04
C GLY A 106 19.78 2.58 7.33
N GLY A 107 18.80 3.47 7.56
CA GLY A 107 18.78 4.38 8.71
C GLY A 107 18.83 3.65 10.05
N GLN A 108 19.07 4.40 11.13
CA GLN A 108 19.00 3.90 12.49
C GLN A 108 17.99 4.71 13.30
N LEU A 109 17.15 4.03 14.08
CA LEU A 109 16.27 4.66 15.06
C LEU A 109 16.50 4.08 16.45
N THR A 110 16.30 4.89 17.48
CA THR A 110 16.38 4.43 18.87
C THR A 110 15.00 4.03 19.36
N VAL A 111 14.90 2.81 19.90
CA VAL A 111 13.74 2.26 20.63
C VAL A 111 14.13 2.00 22.09
N ARG A 112 13.14 1.83 22.96
CA ARG A 112 13.38 1.60 24.40
C ARG A 112 12.88 0.22 24.81
N LYS A 113 13.58 -0.43 25.74
CA LYS A 113 13.13 -1.71 26.30
C LYS A 113 11.79 -1.56 27.02
N GLY A 114 10.85 -2.45 26.74
CA GLY A 114 9.46 -2.47 27.22
C GLY A 114 8.56 -1.45 26.53
N ALA A 115 9.02 -0.79 25.45
CA ALA A 115 8.19 0.14 24.70
C ALA A 115 7.16 -0.62 23.86
N ARG A 116 5.93 -0.12 23.84
CA ARG A 116 4.96 -0.40 22.78
C ARG A 116 4.98 0.78 21.81
N GLU A 117 5.39 0.55 20.57
CA GLU A 117 5.37 1.58 19.52
C GLU A 117 4.33 1.24 18.44
N ARG A 118 3.65 2.26 17.91
CA ARG A 118 2.82 2.16 16.70
C ARG A 118 3.68 2.55 15.50
N TRP A 119 3.82 1.65 14.54
CA TRP A 119 4.54 1.89 13.29
C TRP A 119 3.56 1.89 12.13
N ARG A 120 3.50 2.99 11.40
CA ARG A 120 2.65 3.21 10.23
C ARG A 120 3.50 3.13 8.98
N PHE A 121 3.29 2.12 8.16
CA PHE A 121 3.99 1.91 6.91
C PHE A 121 3.15 2.42 5.75
N VAL A 122 3.81 3.10 4.82
CA VAL A 122 3.26 3.47 3.51
C VAL A 122 4.20 2.94 2.45
N ASN A 123 3.72 2.12 1.53
CA ASN A 123 4.54 1.69 0.40
C ASN A 123 4.34 2.65 -0.79
N SER A 124 5.30 3.53 -1.01
CA SER A 124 5.30 4.47 -2.13
C SER A 124 6.11 4.00 -3.34
N ALA A 125 6.68 2.80 -3.29
CA ALA A 125 7.53 2.30 -4.37
C ALA A 125 6.73 2.01 -5.64
N ASN A 126 7.35 2.25 -6.80
CA ASN A 126 6.75 2.02 -8.11
C ASN A 126 6.34 0.55 -8.35
N GLY A 127 7.20 -0.41 -7.97
CA GLY A 127 6.97 -1.83 -8.26
C GLY A 127 7.48 -2.79 -7.19
N ARG A 128 7.93 -2.28 -6.03
CA ARG A 128 8.42 -3.12 -4.94
C ARG A 128 7.31 -3.48 -3.96
N TYR A 129 7.20 -4.77 -3.69
CA TYR A 129 6.48 -5.28 -2.53
C TYR A 129 7.45 -5.34 -1.35
N PHE A 130 7.01 -4.85 -0.20
CA PHE A 130 7.77 -4.96 1.04
C PHE A 130 7.19 -6.10 1.88
N ASN A 131 7.94 -7.19 2.01
CA ASN A 131 7.58 -8.28 2.92
C ASN A 131 8.39 -8.15 4.21
N LEU A 132 7.92 -7.29 5.11
CA LEU A 132 8.67 -6.84 6.27
C LEU A 132 8.79 -7.92 7.34
N ARG A 133 9.95 -7.98 7.98
CA ARG A 133 10.22 -8.75 9.19
C ARG A 133 11.13 -7.96 10.12
N LEU A 134 10.76 -7.85 11.39
CA LEU A 134 11.64 -7.37 12.44
C LEU A 134 12.26 -8.59 13.15
N GLN A 135 13.59 -8.64 13.23
CA GLN A 135 14.27 -9.79 13.83
C GLN A 135 13.76 -10.06 15.25
N ARG A 136 13.35 -11.32 15.52
CA ARG A 136 12.90 -11.82 16.83
C ARG A 136 11.58 -11.22 17.34
N HIS A 137 10.77 -10.63 16.46
CA HIS A 137 9.52 -10.00 16.85
C HIS A 137 8.38 -10.44 15.93
N GLU A 138 7.20 -10.49 16.51
CA GLU A 138 5.94 -10.48 15.79
C GLU A 138 5.40 -9.03 15.76
N PHE A 139 4.50 -8.79 14.81
CA PHE A 139 3.72 -7.58 14.66
C PHE A 139 2.29 -7.86 15.06
N GLN A 140 1.68 -6.97 15.84
CA GLN A 140 0.23 -6.93 15.95
C GLN A 140 -0.29 -5.89 14.95
N VAL A 141 -0.91 -6.35 13.87
CA VAL A 141 -1.54 -5.49 12.87
C VAL A 141 -2.85 -4.97 13.45
N ILE A 142 -2.99 -3.65 13.51
CA ILE A 142 -4.15 -2.97 14.11
C ILE A 142 -4.94 -2.14 13.10
N GLY A 143 -4.40 -1.92 11.91
CA GLY A 143 -5.02 -1.13 10.86
C GLY A 143 -4.30 -1.30 9.52
N TRP A 144 -4.99 -0.93 8.46
CA TRP A 144 -4.43 -0.76 7.11
C TRP A 144 -5.19 0.34 6.37
N ASP A 145 -4.95 0.53 5.08
CA ASP A 145 -5.56 1.52 4.17
C ASP A 145 -6.71 2.38 4.74
N GLY A 146 -7.89 1.80 4.98
CA GLY A 146 -9.11 2.48 5.43
C GLY A 146 -9.28 2.60 6.95
N GLY A 147 -8.22 2.47 7.74
CA GLY A 147 -8.20 2.72 9.19
C GLY A 147 -7.97 1.48 10.06
N LEU A 148 -8.47 1.54 11.29
CA LEU A 148 -8.29 0.48 12.28
C LEU A 148 -9.13 -0.76 11.97
N LEU A 149 -8.60 -1.93 12.27
CA LEU A 149 -9.31 -3.21 12.17
C LEU A 149 -10.20 -3.43 13.38
N ALA A 150 -11.38 -4.01 13.15
CA ALA A 150 -12.22 -4.50 14.23
C ALA A 150 -11.53 -5.62 15.03
N GLU A 151 -10.83 -6.50 14.31
CA GLU A 151 -10.13 -7.66 14.88
C GLU A 151 -8.63 -7.61 14.51
N PRO A 152 -7.79 -6.98 15.35
CA PRO A 152 -6.34 -7.04 15.19
C PRO A 152 -5.80 -8.46 15.20
N TYR A 153 -4.73 -8.71 14.45
CA TYR A 153 -4.09 -10.02 14.35
C TYR A 153 -2.58 -9.93 14.49
N THR A 154 -1.95 -11.06 14.81
CA THR A 154 -0.51 -11.15 15.01
C THR A 154 0.15 -11.93 13.87
N THR A 155 1.28 -11.43 13.37
CA THR A 155 2.06 -12.09 12.30
C THR A 155 3.56 -11.84 12.48
N GLU A 156 4.41 -12.77 12.03
CA GLU A 156 5.88 -12.59 11.97
C GLU A 156 6.33 -11.75 10.78
N THR A 157 5.53 -11.70 9.72
CA THR A 157 5.85 -11.02 8.45
C THR A 157 4.66 -10.22 7.94
N LEU A 158 4.96 -9.08 7.32
CA LEU A 158 3.94 -8.16 6.82
C LEU A 158 4.22 -7.81 5.36
N LEU A 159 3.42 -8.37 4.45
CA LEU A 159 3.45 -8.00 3.03
C LEU A 159 2.69 -6.70 2.82
N ILE A 160 3.31 -5.75 2.13
CA ILE A 160 2.75 -4.45 1.78
C ILE A 160 2.99 -4.25 0.28
N ALA A 161 1.93 -4.29 -0.52
CA ALA A 161 1.99 -4.01 -1.95
C ALA A 161 2.11 -2.48 -2.21
N PRO A 162 2.58 -2.05 -3.39
CA PRO A 162 2.56 -0.64 -3.79
C PRO A 162 1.20 0.01 -3.54
N GLY A 163 1.19 1.17 -2.88
CA GLY A 163 -0.01 1.94 -2.52
C GLY A 163 -0.71 1.52 -1.21
N GLU A 164 -0.42 0.33 -0.69
CA GLU A 164 -0.96 -0.12 0.59
C GLU A 164 -0.30 0.58 1.78
N ARG A 165 -1.07 0.70 2.86
CA ARG A 165 -0.62 1.17 4.17
C ARG A 165 -0.98 0.14 5.21
N TYR A 166 -0.09 -0.02 6.18
CA TYR A 166 -0.32 -0.90 7.32
C TYR A 166 0.12 -0.25 8.61
N GLU A 167 -0.64 -0.51 9.66
CA GLU A 167 -0.39 0.01 10.98
C GLU A 167 -0.22 -1.14 11.96
N ILE A 168 0.94 -1.17 12.61
CA ILE A 168 1.30 -2.24 13.54
C ILE A 168 1.66 -1.71 14.90
N LEU A 169 1.46 -2.54 15.91
CA LEU A 169 2.07 -2.41 17.22
C LEU A 169 3.27 -3.36 17.31
N VAL A 170 4.37 -2.83 17.83
CA VAL A 170 5.58 -3.59 18.12
C VAL A 170 5.94 -3.38 19.59
N THR A 171 6.13 -4.48 20.32
CA THR A 171 6.62 -4.46 21.70
C THR A 171 8.11 -4.80 21.72
N ILE A 172 8.93 -3.93 22.29
CA ILE A 172 10.39 -4.07 22.27
C ILE A 172 10.87 -4.70 23.58
N ASP A 173 11.01 -6.03 23.63
CA ASP A 173 11.40 -6.74 24.87
C ASP A 173 12.91 -7.00 25.00
N GLU A 174 13.65 -6.71 23.95
CA GLU A 174 15.07 -6.96 23.84
C GLU A 174 15.92 -6.14 24.81
N GLY A 175 17.11 -6.67 25.12
CA GLY A 175 18.08 -6.02 25.99
C GLY A 175 18.65 -4.73 25.41
N GLU A 176 19.10 -3.83 26.29
CA GLU A 176 19.84 -2.61 25.91
C GLU A 176 21.11 -2.96 25.12
N GLY A 177 21.43 -2.16 24.11
CA GLY A 177 22.53 -2.39 23.17
C GLY A 177 22.20 -3.34 22.02
N THR A 178 21.04 -4.02 22.05
CA THR A 178 20.60 -4.87 20.94
C THR A 178 20.30 -4.04 19.70
N LYS A 179 20.80 -4.50 18.55
CA LYS A 179 20.44 -3.98 17.23
C LYS A 179 19.46 -4.93 16.56
N LEU A 180 18.25 -4.45 16.29
CA LEU A 180 17.20 -5.16 15.58
C LEU A 180 17.15 -4.66 14.15
N LYS A 181 17.18 -5.56 13.17
CA LYS A 181 17.04 -5.19 11.77
C LYS A 181 15.59 -5.36 11.36
N LEU A 182 15.01 -4.30 10.80
CA LEU A 182 13.83 -4.43 9.94
C LEU A 182 14.34 -4.76 8.54
N GLU A 183 13.93 -5.90 8.01
CA GLU A 183 14.33 -6.40 6.70
C GLU A 183 13.08 -6.58 5.84
N THR A 184 13.20 -6.39 4.53
CA THR A 184 12.23 -6.91 3.58
C THR A 184 12.75 -8.25 3.05
N LEU A 185 11.89 -9.25 3.12
CA LEU A 185 12.09 -10.58 2.55
C LEU A 185 11.69 -10.58 1.08
N HIS A 186 12.11 -11.62 0.38
CA HIS A 186 11.62 -11.86 -0.97
C HIS A 186 10.14 -12.27 -0.93
N TYR A 187 9.40 -11.84 -1.96
CA TYR A 187 8.03 -12.23 -2.23
C TYR A 187 7.96 -12.59 -3.72
N ASP A 188 7.57 -13.83 -4.03
CA ASP A 188 7.34 -14.26 -5.40
C ASP A 188 5.98 -13.75 -5.86
N ARG A 189 6.03 -12.72 -6.68
CA ARG A 189 4.87 -12.06 -7.28
C ARG A 189 4.69 -12.41 -8.75
N GLY A 190 5.33 -13.46 -9.27
CA GLY A 190 5.34 -13.75 -10.71
C GLY A 190 6.66 -13.54 -11.43
N HIS A 191 6.67 -13.89 -12.72
CA HIS A 191 7.80 -13.71 -13.65
C HIS A 191 9.15 -14.30 -13.20
N ASN A 192 9.16 -15.24 -12.26
CA ASN A 192 10.37 -15.85 -11.70
C ASN A 192 11.39 -14.82 -11.20
N VAL A 193 10.93 -13.73 -10.58
CA VAL A 193 11.82 -12.71 -10.00
C VAL A 193 12.81 -13.39 -9.04
N PRO A 194 14.14 -13.27 -9.25
CA PRO A 194 15.11 -13.97 -8.42
C PRO A 194 15.05 -13.52 -6.96
N ASP A 195 15.17 -14.46 -6.02
CA ASP A 195 15.32 -14.15 -4.60
C ASP A 195 16.70 -13.51 -4.33
N PRO A 196 16.77 -12.21 -3.98
CA PRO A 196 18.03 -11.53 -3.74
C PRO A 196 18.49 -11.63 -2.28
N GLY A 197 17.81 -12.47 -1.47
CA GLY A 197 17.91 -12.55 -0.02
C GLY A 197 17.30 -11.33 0.69
N PRO A 198 17.21 -11.38 2.04
CA PRO A 198 16.71 -10.26 2.84
C PRO A 198 17.48 -8.96 2.58
N LYS A 199 16.75 -7.85 2.45
CA LYS A 199 17.34 -6.50 2.32
C LYS A 199 17.04 -5.68 3.56
N LEU A 200 18.05 -4.96 4.06
CA LEU A 200 17.91 -4.07 5.21
C LEU A 200 17.05 -2.85 4.82
N VAL A 201 16.02 -2.58 5.62
CA VAL A 201 15.24 -1.34 5.56
C VAL A 201 15.88 -0.33 6.53
N PHE A 202 15.89 -0.64 7.83
CA PHE A 202 16.56 0.14 8.86
C PHE A 202 16.97 -0.72 10.06
N THR A 203 17.75 -0.14 10.97
CA THR A 203 18.12 -0.74 12.26
C THR A 203 17.47 -0.02 13.43
N ALA A 204 16.79 -0.73 14.31
CA ALA A 204 16.35 -0.23 15.61
C ALA A 204 17.39 -0.59 16.68
N LEU A 205 17.98 0.43 17.32
CA LEU A 205 18.90 0.28 18.45
C LEU A 205 18.12 0.41 19.76
N VAL A 206 18.21 -0.58 20.63
CA VAL A 206 17.56 -0.56 21.94
C VAL A 206 18.43 0.22 22.93
N GLU A 207 17.94 1.37 23.42
CA GLU A 207 18.63 2.20 24.42
C GLU A 207 17.67 2.63 25.53
N GLY A 208 18.09 2.42 26.78
CA GLY A 208 17.28 2.72 27.95
C GLY A 208 15.96 1.94 28.05
N LYS A 209 15.11 2.40 28.97
CA LYS A 209 13.83 1.76 29.34
C LYS A 209 12.65 2.67 29.03
N ALA A 210 11.55 2.09 28.58
CA ALA A 210 10.30 2.78 28.33
C ALA A 210 9.54 3.09 29.64
N SER A 211 8.79 4.18 29.62
CA SER A 211 7.74 4.45 30.59
C SER A 211 6.56 3.49 30.37
N ARG A 212 5.82 3.19 31.44
CA ARG A 212 4.59 2.41 31.33
C ARG A 212 3.54 3.23 30.58
N VAL A 213 2.83 2.58 29.66
CA VAL A 213 1.64 3.09 28.98
C VAL A 213 0.40 2.37 29.48
N GLU A 214 -0.77 2.93 29.21
CA GLU A 214 -2.07 2.34 29.57
C GLU A 214 -2.30 0.99 28.87
N ALA A 215 -3.32 0.23 29.27
CA ALA A 215 -3.69 -0.98 28.53
C ALA A 215 -4.20 -0.62 27.13
N LEU A 216 -4.04 -1.52 26.16
CA LEU A 216 -4.75 -1.37 24.89
C LEU A 216 -6.26 -1.49 25.13
N PRO A 217 -7.09 -0.83 24.31
CA PRO A 217 -8.52 -1.08 24.34
C PRO A 217 -8.82 -2.53 23.90
N ASP A 218 -9.99 -3.03 24.28
CA ASP A 218 -10.48 -4.36 23.85
C ASP A 218 -10.91 -4.36 22.37
N THR A 219 -11.27 -3.18 21.84
CA THR A 219 -11.67 -2.94 20.45
C THR A 219 -10.85 -1.81 19.86
N PHE A 220 -10.44 -1.93 18.59
CA PHE A 220 -9.65 -0.91 17.89
C PHE A 220 -10.52 -0.14 16.89
N GLY A 221 -10.91 -0.80 15.80
CA GLY A 221 -11.84 -0.28 14.80
C GLY A 221 -13.25 -0.85 14.97
N GLU A 222 -14.14 -0.40 14.10
CA GLU A 222 -15.51 -0.91 13.99
C GLU A 222 -15.58 -2.02 12.92
N PRO A 223 -16.45 -3.04 13.10
CA PRO A 223 -16.72 -4.02 12.05
C PRO A 223 -17.17 -3.35 10.75
N ILE A 224 -16.81 -3.94 9.61
CA ILE A 224 -17.29 -3.46 8.31
C ILE A 224 -18.80 -3.65 8.21
N ASP A 225 -19.53 -2.53 8.14
CA ASP A 225 -20.96 -2.53 7.80
C ASP A 225 -21.18 -2.26 6.31
N LEU A 226 -20.99 -3.32 5.51
CA LEU A 226 -21.28 -3.31 4.08
C LEU A 226 -22.17 -4.49 3.71
N PRO A 227 -23.51 -4.38 3.85
CA PRO A 227 -24.41 -5.41 3.36
C PRO A 227 -24.31 -5.51 1.84
N VAL A 228 -24.01 -6.71 1.35
CA VAL A 228 -23.99 -7.06 -0.07
C VAL A 228 -25.21 -7.90 -0.37
N SER A 229 -26.09 -7.41 -1.25
CA SER A 229 -27.29 -8.16 -1.69
C SER A 229 -26.88 -9.36 -2.54
N GLU A 230 -27.65 -10.45 -2.48
CA GLU A 230 -27.49 -11.57 -3.43
C GLU A 230 -27.72 -11.13 -4.88
N ASP A 231 -28.54 -10.09 -5.09
CA ASP A 231 -28.83 -9.49 -6.39
C ASP A 231 -27.88 -8.31 -6.74
N ALA A 232 -26.81 -8.08 -5.96
CA ALA A 232 -25.86 -7.02 -6.26
C ALA A 232 -25.24 -7.22 -7.65
N LEU A 233 -25.13 -6.15 -8.43
CA LEU A 233 -24.52 -6.22 -9.75
C LEU A 233 -23.05 -6.63 -9.61
N GLU A 234 -22.67 -7.71 -10.29
CA GLU A 234 -21.27 -8.16 -10.38
C GLU A 234 -20.64 -7.65 -11.69
N ARG A 235 -19.57 -6.87 -11.57
CA ARG A 235 -18.76 -6.36 -12.67
C ARG A 235 -17.59 -7.28 -12.93
N SER A 236 -17.38 -7.66 -14.18
CA SER A 236 -16.22 -8.46 -14.59
C SER A 236 -15.09 -7.55 -15.06
N ILE A 237 -13.92 -7.74 -14.48
CA ILE A 237 -12.68 -7.04 -14.82
C ILE A 237 -11.62 -8.12 -15.05
N GLU A 238 -10.96 -8.09 -16.20
CA GLU A 238 -9.84 -8.97 -16.52
C GLU A 238 -8.56 -8.14 -16.57
N LEU A 239 -7.55 -8.56 -15.81
CA LEU A 239 -6.18 -8.05 -15.89
C LEU A 239 -5.36 -9.00 -16.75
N ALA A 240 -4.80 -8.49 -17.85
CA ALA A 240 -3.96 -9.24 -18.76
C ALA A 240 -2.67 -8.49 -19.08
N GLU A 241 -1.64 -9.22 -19.48
CA GLU A 241 -0.36 -8.67 -19.92
C GLU A 241 0.07 -9.28 -21.26
N GLU A 242 0.91 -8.55 -21.98
CA GLU A 242 1.58 -9.02 -23.18
C GLU A 242 3.09 -8.81 -23.03
N GLU A 243 3.86 -9.90 -23.03
CA GLU A 243 5.26 -9.85 -22.61
C GLU A 243 6.20 -9.13 -23.60
N ARG A 244 5.83 -9.06 -24.87
CA ARG A 244 6.45 -8.23 -25.92
C ARG A 244 5.82 -8.58 -27.26
N HIS A 245 5.74 -7.60 -28.16
CA HIS A 245 5.68 -7.86 -29.60
C HIS A 245 6.63 -6.92 -30.35
N ASP A 246 7.44 -7.46 -31.27
CA ASP A 246 8.24 -6.71 -32.27
C ASP A 246 8.97 -5.43 -31.80
N GLY A 247 9.78 -5.52 -30.74
CA GLY A 247 10.61 -4.41 -30.29
C GLY A 247 9.89 -3.36 -29.45
N GLU A 248 8.60 -3.56 -29.16
CA GLU A 248 7.82 -2.71 -28.27
C GLU A 248 8.07 -3.07 -26.79
N PHE A 249 7.61 -2.16 -25.92
CA PHE A 249 7.53 -2.39 -24.48
C PHE A 249 6.36 -3.35 -24.16
N PRO A 250 6.40 -4.03 -23.01
CA PRO A 250 5.25 -4.79 -22.56
C PRO A 250 4.02 -3.91 -22.39
N ARG A 251 2.85 -4.52 -22.53
CA ARG A 251 1.56 -3.85 -22.39
C ARG A 251 0.70 -4.55 -21.37
N PHE A 252 -0.08 -3.76 -20.64
CA PHE A 252 -1.03 -4.22 -19.65
C PHE A 252 -2.43 -3.77 -20.06
N PHE A 253 -3.40 -4.62 -19.78
CA PHE A 253 -4.77 -4.44 -20.23
C PHE A 253 -5.75 -4.64 -19.09
N ILE A 254 -6.78 -3.80 -19.10
CA ILE A 254 -8.02 -4.02 -18.36
C ILE A 254 -9.11 -4.30 -19.41
N ASN A 255 -9.73 -5.48 -19.34
CA ASN A 255 -10.76 -5.90 -20.30
C ASN A 255 -10.31 -5.75 -21.77
N GLY A 256 -9.04 -6.10 -22.05
CA GLY A 256 -8.44 -6.03 -23.39
C GLY A 256 -8.10 -4.63 -23.89
N GLN A 257 -8.26 -3.58 -23.08
CA GLN A 257 -7.88 -2.20 -23.42
C GLN A 257 -6.70 -1.72 -22.56
N ALA A 258 -5.81 -0.93 -23.15
CA ALA A 258 -4.75 -0.23 -22.42
C ALA A 258 -5.20 1.22 -22.16
N PHE A 259 -4.54 1.92 -21.23
CA PHE A 259 -4.77 3.35 -21.06
C PHE A 259 -4.27 4.14 -22.28
N PRO A 260 -4.98 5.19 -22.75
CA PRO A 260 -6.20 5.79 -22.18
C PRO A 260 -7.53 5.21 -22.69
N GLU A 261 -7.52 4.10 -23.43
CA GLU A 261 -8.70 3.54 -24.09
C GLU A 261 -9.61 2.69 -23.17
N VAL A 262 -9.25 2.48 -21.90
CA VAL A 262 -10.07 1.75 -20.92
C VAL A 262 -11.38 2.51 -20.68
N PRO A 263 -12.57 1.91 -20.95
CA PRO A 263 -13.84 2.58 -20.73
C PRO A 263 -14.12 2.91 -19.26
N THR A 264 -14.82 4.00 -19.01
CA THR A 264 -15.30 4.35 -17.67
C THR A 264 -16.40 3.39 -17.22
N ILE A 265 -16.39 3.05 -15.92
CA ILE A 265 -17.48 2.33 -15.28
C ILE A 265 -18.49 3.36 -14.76
N GLU A 266 -19.73 3.30 -15.27
CA GLU A 266 -20.84 4.11 -14.76
C GLU A 266 -21.57 3.36 -13.65
N ALA A 267 -21.70 3.97 -12.47
CA ALA A 267 -22.43 3.44 -11.33
C ALA A 267 -23.36 4.51 -10.75
N GLN A 268 -24.40 4.10 -10.01
CA GLN A 268 -25.30 5.04 -9.34
C GLN A 268 -24.86 5.28 -7.89
N PRO A 269 -24.92 6.52 -7.38
CA PRO A 269 -24.70 6.81 -5.97
C PRO A 269 -25.60 5.95 -5.07
N GLY A 270 -25.01 5.40 -4.01
CA GLY A 270 -25.68 4.50 -3.06
C GLY A 270 -25.69 3.03 -3.46
N ASP A 271 -25.47 2.68 -4.73
CA ASP A 271 -25.41 1.29 -5.16
C ASP A 271 -24.23 0.58 -4.50
N THR A 272 -24.44 -0.69 -4.17
CA THR A 272 -23.37 -1.60 -3.76
C THR A 272 -23.18 -2.64 -4.86
N GLU A 273 -22.00 -2.63 -5.47
CA GLU A 273 -21.63 -3.55 -6.55
C GLU A 273 -20.49 -4.47 -6.10
N ILE A 274 -20.42 -5.65 -6.72
CA ILE A 274 -19.29 -6.57 -6.57
C ILE A 274 -18.40 -6.40 -7.79
N TRP A 275 -17.09 -6.26 -7.59
CA TRP A 275 -16.11 -6.31 -8.67
C TRP A 275 -15.40 -7.66 -8.59
N ARG A 276 -15.52 -8.45 -9.66
CA ARG A 276 -14.81 -9.71 -9.87
C ARG A 276 -13.63 -9.43 -10.80
N ILE A 277 -12.42 -9.51 -10.25
CA ILE A 277 -11.17 -9.22 -10.94
C ILE A 277 -10.45 -10.54 -11.22
N ASP A 278 -10.41 -10.92 -12.49
CA ASP A 278 -9.66 -12.06 -13.00
C ASP A 278 -8.25 -11.61 -13.38
N ASN A 279 -7.25 -12.04 -12.62
CA ASN A 279 -5.86 -11.82 -13.02
C ASN A 279 -5.37 -13.00 -13.85
N VAL A 280 -5.36 -12.85 -15.18
CA VAL A 280 -4.90 -13.88 -16.11
C VAL A 280 -3.42 -13.71 -16.48
N SER A 281 -2.71 -12.74 -15.89
CA SER A 281 -1.29 -12.48 -16.13
C SER A 281 -0.39 -13.47 -15.35
N GLU A 282 0.92 -13.46 -15.63
CA GLU A 282 1.93 -14.25 -14.92
C GLU A 282 2.47 -13.53 -13.67
N MET A 283 1.85 -12.42 -13.25
CA MET A 283 2.26 -11.64 -12.08
C MET A 283 1.13 -11.04 -11.26
N ASP A 284 1.44 -10.76 -9.99
CA ASP A 284 0.53 -10.11 -9.08
C ASP A 284 0.38 -8.62 -9.43
N HIS A 285 -0.84 -8.09 -9.29
CA HIS A 285 -1.16 -6.69 -9.55
C HIS A 285 -1.77 -6.02 -8.32
N PRO A 286 -1.12 -5.01 -7.72
CA PRO A 286 -1.78 -4.13 -6.76
C PRO A 286 -2.85 -3.33 -7.49
N PHE A 287 -4.10 -3.49 -7.08
CA PHE A 287 -5.25 -2.84 -7.70
C PHE A 287 -5.79 -1.78 -6.75
N HIS A 288 -5.76 -0.52 -7.19
CA HIS A 288 -6.23 0.63 -6.43
C HIS A 288 -7.54 1.18 -6.99
N LEU A 289 -8.47 1.54 -6.11
CA LEU A 289 -9.71 2.25 -6.43
C LEU A 289 -9.72 3.63 -5.77
N HIS A 290 -9.89 4.67 -6.58
CA HIS A 290 -10.00 6.04 -6.11
C HIS A 290 -11.36 6.30 -5.44
N GLY A 291 -11.38 7.25 -4.50
CA GLY A 291 -12.59 7.85 -3.93
C GLY A 291 -13.39 7.00 -2.95
N MET A 292 -13.22 5.67 -2.95
CA MET A 292 -13.97 4.75 -2.09
C MET A 292 -13.07 3.69 -1.49
N PHE A 293 -13.42 3.24 -0.28
CA PHE A 293 -12.95 1.95 0.24
C PHE A 293 -13.88 0.82 -0.21
N PHE A 294 -13.33 -0.39 -0.24
CA PHE A 294 -14.04 -1.62 -0.54
C PHE A 294 -13.75 -2.70 0.50
N LYS A 295 -14.66 -3.68 0.56
CA LYS A 295 -14.52 -4.91 1.36
C LYS A 295 -14.10 -6.05 0.45
N VAL A 296 -12.95 -6.67 0.70
CA VAL A 296 -12.57 -7.93 0.04
C VAL A 296 -13.53 -9.04 0.48
N LEU A 297 -14.10 -9.76 -0.49
CA LEU A 297 -15.05 -10.84 -0.24
C LEU A 297 -14.35 -12.19 -0.24
N ASP A 298 -13.54 -12.47 -1.26
CA ASP A 298 -12.82 -13.72 -1.41
C ASP A 298 -11.72 -13.64 -2.47
N VAL A 299 -10.80 -14.61 -2.39
CA VAL A 299 -9.86 -14.98 -3.46
C VAL A 299 -10.11 -16.43 -3.82
N ASP A 300 -10.46 -16.69 -5.08
CA ASP A 300 -10.88 -18.01 -5.58
C ASP A 300 -11.97 -18.69 -4.70
N GLY A 301 -12.91 -17.91 -4.17
CA GLY A 301 -13.98 -18.39 -3.30
C GLY A 301 -13.57 -18.62 -1.84
N VAL A 302 -12.33 -18.31 -1.46
CA VAL A 302 -11.86 -18.37 -0.07
C VAL A 302 -11.90 -16.96 0.55
N PRO A 303 -12.72 -16.72 1.58
CA PRO A 303 -12.77 -15.43 2.27
C PRO A 303 -11.41 -15.06 2.89
N PRO A 304 -11.09 -13.75 3.01
CA PRO A 304 -9.86 -13.33 3.67
C PRO A 304 -9.86 -13.73 5.15
N GLU A 305 -8.69 -14.06 5.68
CA GLU A 305 -8.52 -14.40 7.11
C GLU A 305 -8.82 -13.22 8.04
N HIS A 306 -8.61 -12.00 7.54
CA HIS A 306 -8.81 -10.76 8.26
C HIS A 306 -9.62 -9.79 7.41
N GLU A 307 -10.56 -9.07 8.03
CA GLU A 307 -11.41 -8.09 7.37
C GLU A 307 -11.04 -6.65 7.81
N GLY A 308 -11.17 -5.72 6.87
CA GLY A 308 -10.91 -4.29 7.06
C GLY A 308 -11.07 -3.55 5.73
N TRP A 309 -11.33 -2.25 5.79
CA TRP A 309 -11.54 -1.41 4.60
C TRP A 309 -10.24 -1.23 3.81
N LYS A 310 -10.28 -1.50 2.49
CA LYS A 310 -9.13 -1.34 1.60
C LYS A 310 -9.46 -0.40 0.46
N ASP A 311 -8.49 0.39 0.02
CA ASP A 311 -8.56 1.09 -1.27
C ASP A 311 -7.58 0.50 -2.28
N THR A 312 -6.65 -0.34 -1.81
CA THR A 312 -5.63 -0.99 -2.61
C THR A 312 -5.58 -2.45 -2.19
N VAL A 313 -5.54 -3.39 -3.12
CA VAL A 313 -5.43 -4.82 -2.79
C VAL A 313 -4.54 -5.53 -3.80
N ASN A 314 -3.71 -6.45 -3.32
CA ASN A 314 -2.95 -7.32 -4.21
C ASN A 314 -3.87 -8.36 -4.88
N ILE A 315 -3.92 -8.38 -6.21
CA ILE A 315 -4.60 -9.42 -7.00
C ILE A 315 -3.56 -10.46 -7.42
N PRO A 316 -3.52 -11.66 -6.82
CA PRO A 316 -2.48 -12.64 -7.12
C PRO A 316 -2.55 -13.15 -8.56
N LYS A 317 -1.41 -13.49 -9.15
CA LYS A 317 -1.34 -14.05 -10.50
C LYS A 317 -2.22 -15.30 -10.65
N LYS A 318 -2.91 -15.44 -11.78
CA LYS A 318 -3.75 -16.60 -12.11
C LYS A 318 -4.88 -16.87 -11.12
N GLN A 319 -5.33 -15.86 -10.38
CA GLN A 319 -6.40 -15.96 -9.40
C GLN A 319 -7.51 -14.94 -9.69
N THR A 320 -8.68 -15.21 -9.12
CA THR A 320 -9.82 -14.31 -9.12
C THR A 320 -9.96 -13.69 -7.74
N LEU A 321 -10.02 -12.36 -7.64
CA LEU A 321 -10.39 -11.67 -6.40
C LEU A 321 -11.74 -10.99 -6.56
N ARG A 322 -12.58 -11.06 -5.53
CA ARG A 322 -13.83 -10.29 -5.47
C ARG A 322 -13.80 -9.30 -4.32
N PHE A 323 -14.25 -8.08 -4.58
CA PHE A 323 -14.54 -7.10 -3.53
C PHE A 323 -15.89 -6.44 -3.75
N ALA A 324 -16.51 -5.96 -2.68
CA ALA A 324 -17.71 -5.13 -2.74
C ALA A 324 -17.38 -3.67 -2.45
N VAL A 325 -17.97 -2.76 -3.22
CA VAL A 325 -17.83 -1.31 -3.05
C VAL A 325 -19.21 -0.68 -3.04
N ARG A 326 -19.42 0.30 -2.15
CA ARG A 326 -20.59 1.17 -2.16
C ARG A 326 -20.19 2.52 -2.72
N TYR A 327 -20.86 2.97 -3.77
CA TYR A 327 -20.57 4.27 -4.37
C TYR A 327 -21.16 5.38 -3.50
N GLY A 328 -20.30 6.32 -3.09
CA GLY A 328 -20.73 7.50 -2.34
C GLY A 328 -21.51 8.50 -3.19
N GLU A 329 -21.98 9.56 -2.55
CA GLU A 329 -22.49 10.74 -3.25
C GLU A 329 -21.34 11.48 -3.97
N PRO A 330 -21.53 11.96 -5.22
CA PRO A 330 -20.46 12.56 -6.04
C PRO A 330 -19.82 13.85 -5.50
#